data_AF-A0A1R0H1X3-F1
#
_entry.id   AF-A0A1R0H1X3-F1
#
_cell.length_a   1.000
_cell.length_b   1.000
_cell.length_c   1.000
_cell.angle_alpha   90.00
_cell.angle_beta   90.00
_cell.angle_gamma   90.00
#
_symmetry.space_group_name_H-M   'P 1'
#
loop_
_entity.id
_entity.type
_entity.pdbx_description
1 polymer ?
#
loop_
_entity_poly.entity_id
_entity_poly.type
_entity_poly.pdbx_seq_one_letter_code
_entity_poly.pdbx_strand_id
1 'polypeptide(L)'
;MGKVEGKGKEWHGHVTALTVSPSCRRLGLGRSLMDFLELNSDKVHNCFFVDLFVRPSNLVAVNMYKKFGYVVYRRILEYYWSSDDNPAEDGLDMRKSLSRDPKKLSMIPLKNPVPASQA
;
A
#
# COMPACT_ATOMS: atom_id res chain seq x y z
N MET A 1 -9.66 -5.69 -4.35
CA MET A 1 -10.61 -4.56 -4.22
C MET A 1 -9.91 -3.42 -3.51
N GLY A 2 -10.27 -2.18 -3.82
CA GLY A 2 -9.75 -0.98 -3.16
C GLY A 2 -10.89 -0.04 -2.78
N LYS A 3 -10.60 0.91 -1.89
CA LYS A 3 -11.54 1.96 -1.42
C LYS A 3 -10.84 3.32 -1.45
N VAL A 4 -11.60 4.39 -1.23
CA VAL A 4 -11.05 5.73 -1.00
C VAL A 4 -11.39 6.16 0.42
N GLU A 5 -10.41 6.67 1.15
CA GLU A 5 -10.59 7.03 2.55
C GLU A 5 -9.71 8.21 3.01
N GLY A 6 -9.90 8.61 4.27
CA GLY A 6 -9.23 9.74 4.90
C GLY A 6 -9.95 11.07 4.73
N LYS A 7 -9.30 12.16 5.15
CA LYS A 7 -9.81 13.54 5.08
C LYS A 7 -8.67 14.53 4.82
N GLY A 8 -8.96 15.63 4.14
CA GLY A 8 -7.96 16.67 3.89
C GLY A 8 -6.76 16.13 3.10
N LYS A 9 -5.54 16.33 3.61
CA LYS A 9 -4.30 15.84 2.97
C LYS A 9 -4.13 14.33 3.02
N GLU A 10 -4.85 13.65 3.90
CA GLU A 10 -4.88 12.18 3.95
C GLU A 10 -6.00 11.61 3.07
N TRP A 11 -6.60 12.36 2.14
CA TRP A 11 -7.56 11.79 1.19
C TRP A 11 -6.84 10.92 0.15
N HIS A 12 -7.00 9.60 0.22
CA HIS A 12 -6.19 8.64 -0.54
C HIS A 12 -6.98 7.40 -0.99
N GLY A 13 -6.44 6.70 -1.99
CA GLY A 13 -6.91 5.37 -2.36
C GLY A 13 -6.20 4.29 -1.54
N HIS A 14 -6.94 3.32 -1.03
CA HIS A 14 -6.40 2.21 -0.25
C HIS A 14 -6.62 0.88 -0.97
N VAL A 15 -5.54 0.12 -1.18
CA VAL A 15 -5.61 -1.23 -1.75
C VAL A 15 -5.87 -2.24 -0.65
N THR A 16 -7.12 -2.67 -0.49
CA THR A 16 -7.51 -3.67 0.51
C THR A 16 -6.95 -5.06 0.19
N ALA A 17 -7.01 -5.46 -1.08
CA ALA A 17 -6.51 -6.76 -1.50
C ALA A 17 -6.21 -6.77 -3.00
N LEU A 18 -5.04 -7.32 -3.35
CA LEU A 18 -4.64 -7.64 -4.71
C LEU A 18 -3.93 -8.98 -4.72
N THR A 19 -4.47 -9.93 -5.48
CA THR A 19 -3.91 -11.27 -5.62
C THR A 19 -3.95 -11.67 -7.09
N VAL A 20 -2.86 -12.25 -7.57
CA VAL A 20 -2.78 -12.90 -8.89
C VAL A 20 -2.45 -14.37 -8.66
N SER A 21 -3.22 -15.25 -9.31
CA SER A 21 -3.00 -16.70 -9.30
C SER A 21 -1.54 -17.02 -9.62
N PRO A 22 -0.88 -17.95 -8.89
CA PRO A 22 0.52 -18.33 -9.15
C PRO A 22 0.82 -18.63 -10.62
N SER A 23 -0.07 -19.34 -11.31
CA SER A 23 0.06 -19.71 -12.73
C SER A 23 0.03 -18.51 -13.68
N CYS A 24 -0.53 -17.37 -13.25
CA CYS A 24 -0.66 -16.16 -14.07
C CYS A 24 0.28 -15.03 -13.62
N ARG A 25 1.23 -15.30 -12.72
CA ARG A 25 2.21 -14.30 -12.25
C ARG A 25 3.25 -14.02 -13.35
N ARG A 26 3.88 -12.84 -13.24
CA ARG A 26 4.89 -12.33 -14.20
C ARG A 26 4.38 -12.08 -15.63
N LEU A 27 3.06 -12.09 -15.82
CA LEU A 27 2.39 -11.67 -17.07
C LEU A 27 1.95 -10.20 -17.06
N GLY A 28 2.40 -9.40 -16.09
CA GLY A 28 2.03 -7.98 -15.97
C GLY A 28 0.66 -7.70 -15.35
N LEU A 29 -0.18 -8.71 -15.08
CA LEU A 29 -1.52 -8.53 -14.53
C LEU A 29 -1.57 -7.70 -13.23
N GLY A 30 -0.63 -7.95 -12.31
CA GLY A 30 -0.54 -7.18 -11.07
C GLY A 30 -0.25 -5.70 -11.31
N ARG A 31 0.55 -5.37 -12.33
CA ARG A 31 0.81 -3.98 -12.73
C ARG A 31 -0.45 -3.35 -13.33
N SER A 32 -1.11 -4.03 -14.25
CA SER A 32 -2.34 -3.51 -14.88
C SER A 32 -3.45 -3.23 -13.87
N LEU A 33 -3.62 -4.10 -12.87
CA LEU A 33 -4.58 -3.89 -11.79
C LEU A 33 -4.22 -2.68 -10.92
N MET A 34 -2.93 -2.53 -10.58
CA MET A 34 -2.47 -1.35 -9.84
C MET A 34 -2.61 -0.06 -10.65
N ASP A 35 -2.33 -0.09 -11.95
CA ASP A 35 -2.51 1.07 -12.84
C ASP A 35 -3.94 1.54 -12.88
N PHE A 36 -4.88 0.60 -12.96
CA PHE A 36 -6.29 0.91 -12.94
C PHE A 36 -6.68 1.57 -11.61
N LEU A 37 -6.21 1.04 -10.47
CA LEU A 37 -6.49 1.62 -9.15
C LEU A 37 -5.86 3.02 -9.01
N GLU A 38 -4.60 3.18 -9.35
CA GLU A 38 -3.89 4.47 -9.33
C GLU A 38 -4.58 5.51 -10.21
N LEU A 39 -4.97 5.13 -11.43
CA LEU A 39 -5.66 6.02 -12.36
C LEU A 39 -7.03 6.46 -11.82
N ASN A 40 -7.82 5.54 -11.26
CA ASN A 40 -9.12 5.89 -10.69
C ASN A 40 -8.98 6.78 -9.44
N SER A 41 -8.04 6.45 -8.55
CA SER A 41 -7.74 7.27 -7.38
C SER A 41 -7.31 8.69 -7.78
N ASP A 42 -6.50 8.82 -8.83
CA ASP A 42 -6.04 10.13 -9.33
C ASP A 42 -7.14 10.90 -10.07
N LYS A 43 -7.76 10.30 -11.08
CA LYS A 43 -8.64 11.01 -12.02
C LYS A 43 -10.08 11.13 -11.57
N VAL A 44 -10.62 10.12 -10.89
CA VAL A 44 -12.03 10.09 -10.48
C VAL A 44 -12.19 10.67 -9.08
N HIS A 45 -11.29 10.31 -8.17
CA HIS A 45 -11.41 10.68 -6.75
C HIS A 45 -10.47 11.80 -6.31
N ASN A 46 -9.54 12.24 -7.18
CA ASN A 46 -8.58 13.31 -6.90
C ASN A 46 -7.81 13.06 -5.58
N CYS A 47 -7.28 11.86 -5.40
CA CYS A 47 -6.54 11.46 -4.20
C CYS A 47 -5.13 12.06 -4.15
N PHE A 48 -4.58 12.25 -2.95
CA PHE A 48 -3.19 12.69 -2.76
C PHE A 48 -2.18 11.57 -3.01
N PHE A 49 -2.52 10.35 -2.61
CA PHE A 49 -1.67 9.16 -2.76
C PHE A 49 -2.52 7.89 -2.85
N VAL A 50 -1.85 6.77 -3.10
CA VAL A 50 -2.38 5.42 -2.90
C VAL A 50 -1.53 4.72 -1.86
N ASP A 51 -2.15 3.99 -0.93
CA ASP A 51 -1.47 3.18 0.05
C ASP A 51 -1.92 1.70 0.04
N LEU A 52 -1.16 0.88 0.75
CA LEU A 52 -1.42 -0.54 0.98
C LEU A 52 -0.63 -1.05 2.19
N PHE A 53 -1.13 -2.13 2.80
CA PHE A 53 -0.39 -2.87 3.81
C PHE A 53 0.16 -4.18 3.25
N VAL A 54 1.43 -4.46 3.54
CA VAL A 54 2.10 -5.69 3.13
C VAL A 54 2.93 -6.28 4.25
N ARG A 55 2.91 -7.60 4.38
CA ARG A 55 3.79 -8.36 5.29
C ARG A 55 5.27 -8.14 4.92
N PRO A 56 6.14 -7.77 5.87
CA PRO A 56 7.59 -7.69 5.67
C PRO A 56 8.19 -8.98 5.09
N SER A 57 7.68 -10.15 5.51
CA SER A 57 8.12 -11.47 5.02
C SER A 57 7.77 -11.70 3.54
N ASN A 58 6.78 -11.00 2.98
CA ASN A 58 6.38 -11.14 1.58
C ASN A 58 7.29 -10.30 0.66
N LEU A 59 8.56 -10.70 0.58
CA LEU A 59 9.59 -10.01 -0.21
C LEU A 59 9.21 -9.88 -1.69
N VAL A 60 8.45 -10.83 -2.24
CA VAL A 60 7.99 -10.78 -3.64
C VAL A 60 7.05 -9.59 -3.85
N ALA A 61 6.04 -9.43 -2.99
CA ALA A 61 5.11 -8.31 -3.08
C ALA A 61 5.79 -6.97 -2.74
N VAL A 62 6.60 -6.92 -1.69
CA VAL A 62 7.35 -5.70 -1.31
C VAL A 62 8.22 -5.22 -2.47
N ASN A 63 8.98 -6.11 -3.10
CA ASN A 63 9.83 -5.75 -4.23
C ASN A 63 9.03 -5.37 -5.48
N MET A 64 7.87 -5.99 -5.70
CA MET A 64 6.94 -5.60 -6.76
C MET A 64 6.46 -4.15 -6.55
N TYR A 65 5.96 -3.80 -5.37
CA TYR A 65 5.47 -2.44 -5.09
C TYR A 65 6.58 -1.39 -5.13
N LYS A 66 7.79 -1.70 -4.64
CA LYS A 66 8.97 -0.84 -4.80
C LYS A 66 9.25 -0.53 -6.28
N LYS A 67 9.17 -1.53 -7.16
CA LYS A 67 9.32 -1.33 -8.63
C LYS A 67 8.22 -0.46 -9.24
N PHE A 68 7.04 -0.42 -8.62
CA PHE A 68 5.94 0.46 -9.06
C PHE A 68 6.07 1.89 -8.52
N GLY A 69 7.09 2.17 -7.71
CA GLY A 69 7.38 3.49 -7.14
C GLY A 69 6.80 3.71 -5.74
N TYR A 70 6.32 2.66 -5.07
CA TYR A 70 5.89 2.75 -3.68
C TYR A 70 7.09 2.78 -2.74
N VAL A 71 6.96 3.56 -1.66
CA VAL A 71 7.95 3.64 -0.59
C VAL A 71 7.34 3.15 0.72
N VAL A 72 8.16 2.59 1.59
CA VAL A 72 7.72 2.26 2.95
C VAL A 72 7.56 3.57 3.72
N TYR A 73 6.32 3.93 4.03
CA TYR A 73 5.98 5.14 4.76
C TYR A 73 6.14 4.93 6.27
N ARG A 74 5.62 3.83 6.80
CA ARG A 74 5.77 3.46 8.21
C ARG A 74 5.70 1.95 8.40
N ARG A 75 6.18 1.51 9.57
CA ARG A 75 6.02 0.14 10.05
C ARG A 75 4.95 0.12 11.13
N ILE A 76 4.01 -0.80 11.02
CA ILE A 76 2.90 -0.98 11.94
C ILE A 76 3.19 -2.24 12.74
N LEU A 77 3.38 -2.10 14.06
CA LEU A 77 3.70 -3.21 14.95
C LEU A 77 2.49 -4.12 15.12
N GLU A 78 2.72 -5.44 15.05
CA GLU A 78 1.72 -6.47 15.31
C GLU A 78 0.43 -6.32 14.47
N TYR A 79 0.56 -5.81 13.24
CA TYR A 79 -0.57 -5.55 12.36
C TYR A 79 -1.28 -6.85 11.93
N TYR A 80 -0.51 -7.88 11.63
CA TYR A 80 -1.04 -9.19 11.30
C TYR A 80 -1.04 -10.06 12.55
N TRP A 81 -2.25 -10.34 13.05
CA TRP A 81 -2.46 -11.13 14.26
C TRP A 81 -1.85 -12.54 14.16
N SER A 82 -1.44 -13.09 15.29
CA SER A 82 -0.90 -14.44 15.40
C SER A 82 -2.00 -15.49 15.40
N SER A 83 -1.95 -16.45 14.48
CA SER A 83 -2.75 -17.68 14.54
C SER A 83 -1.86 -18.87 14.92
N ASP A 84 -2.44 -20.03 15.24
CA ASP A 84 -1.65 -21.25 15.55
C ASP A 84 -0.61 -21.57 14.46
N ASP A 85 -0.95 -21.30 13.20
CA ASP A 85 -0.07 -21.50 12.04
C ASP A 85 0.83 -20.32 11.67
N ASN A 86 0.65 -19.12 12.26
CA ASN A 86 1.40 -17.93 11.87
C ASN A 86 1.73 -17.04 13.07
N PRO A 87 3.01 -16.75 13.36
CA PRO A 87 3.37 -15.79 14.39
C PRO A 87 2.85 -14.38 14.03
N ALA A 88 2.64 -13.56 15.06
CA ALA A 88 2.29 -12.15 14.87
C ALA A 88 3.38 -11.48 14.03
N GLU A 89 2.96 -10.67 13.07
CA GLU A 89 3.88 -10.01 12.16
C GLU A 89 3.50 -8.54 12.00
N ASP A 90 4.52 -7.69 11.92
CA ASP A 90 4.34 -6.29 11.59
C ASP A 90 3.76 -6.12 10.18
N GLY A 91 3.18 -4.95 9.91
CA GLY A 91 2.78 -4.50 8.59
C GLY A 91 3.69 -3.39 8.08
N LEU A 92 3.95 -3.37 6.77
CA LEU A 92 4.52 -2.21 6.11
C LEU A 92 3.40 -1.44 5.43
N ASP A 93 3.23 -0.18 5.83
CA ASP A 93 2.43 0.80 5.11
C ASP A 93 3.30 1.34 3.96
N MET A 94 2.89 1.04 2.73
CA MET A 94 3.59 1.50 1.54
C MET A 94 2.73 2.53 0.79
N ARG A 95 3.32 3.69 0.47
CA ARG A 95 2.62 4.80 -0.19
C ARG A 95 3.25 5.20 -1.52
N LYS A 96 2.41 5.71 -2.43
CA LYS A 96 2.81 6.35 -3.68
C LYS A 96 1.97 7.60 -3.91
N SER A 97 2.62 8.77 -3.95
CA SER A 97 1.96 10.05 -4.25
C SER A 97 1.42 10.09 -5.68
N LEU A 98 0.25 10.70 -5.83
CA LEU A 98 -0.44 10.95 -7.10
C LEU A 98 -0.27 12.41 -7.54
N SER A 99 -0.96 12.82 -8.61
CA SER A 99 -0.76 14.15 -9.22
C SER A 99 -1.12 15.31 -8.30
N ARG A 100 -2.02 15.08 -7.33
CA ARG A 100 -2.44 16.07 -6.33
C ARG A 100 -1.36 16.38 -5.28
N ASP A 101 -0.36 15.51 -5.10
CA ASP A 101 0.78 15.71 -4.19
C ASP A 101 2.11 15.85 -4.96
N PRO A 102 2.34 16.97 -5.69
CA PRO A 102 3.54 17.14 -6.52
C PRO A 102 4.84 17.21 -5.71
N LYS A 103 4.74 17.60 -4.43
CA LYS A 103 5.87 17.67 -3.49
C LYS A 103 6.20 16.32 -2.85
N LYS A 104 5.38 15.28 -3.11
CA LYS A 104 5.52 13.93 -2.57
C LYS A 104 5.63 13.91 -1.05
N LEU A 105 4.90 14.80 -0.37
CA LEU A 105 4.94 14.90 1.09
C LEU A 105 4.38 13.63 1.73
N SER A 106 3.43 12.98 1.07
CA SER A 106 2.78 11.74 1.54
C SER A 106 3.68 10.51 1.44
N MET A 107 4.86 10.65 0.83
CA MET A 107 5.86 9.58 0.68
C MET A 107 7.05 9.74 1.65
N ILE A 108 7.08 10.78 2.48
CA ILE A 108 8.18 11.00 3.43
C ILE A 108 8.04 10.00 4.58
N PRO A 109 8.98 9.05 4.78
CA PRO A 109 8.83 8.02 5.80
C PRO A 109 8.80 8.60 7.22
N LEU A 110 7.94 8.03 8.06
CA LEU A 110 7.95 8.30 9.50
C LEU A 110 9.12 7.56 10.16
N LYS A 111 9.79 8.24 11.09
CA LYS A 111 10.96 7.67 11.79
C LYS A 111 10.61 6.56 12.75
N ASN A 112 9.42 6.64 13.36
CA ASN A 112 9.02 5.75 14.44
C ASN A 112 7.93 4.78 13.96
N PRO A 113 7.99 3.50 14.37
CA PRO A 113 6.91 2.57 14.13
C PRO A 113 5.66 2.97 14.92
N VAL A 114 4.49 2.58 14.43
CA VAL A 114 3.19 2.85 15.06
C VAL A 114 2.53 1.54 15.49
N PRO A 115 1.76 1.52 16.59
CA PRO A 115 0.98 0.34 16.95
C PRO A 115 -0.21 0.14 15.99
N ALA A 116 -0.70 -1.10 15.86
CA ALA A 116 -1.86 -1.42 15.02
C ALA A 116 -3.14 -0.62 15.36
N SER A 117 -3.28 -0.14 16.60
CA SER A 117 -4.39 0.74 17.02
C SER A 117 -4.38 2.13 16.38
N GLN A 118 -3.26 2.52 15.76
CA GLN A 118 -3.06 3.80 15.07
C GLN A 118 -2.86 3.62 13.55
N ALA A 119 -3.11 2.41 13.05
CA ALA A 119 -3.00 2.06 11.64
C ALA A 119 -4.17 2.64 10.84
#